data_AF-A0A842YG55-F1
#
_entry.id   AF-A0A842YG55-F1
#
_cell.length_a   1.000
_cell.length_b   1.000
_cell.length_c   1.000
_cell.angle_alpha   90.00
_cell.angle_beta   90.00
_cell.angle_gamma   90.00
#
_symmetry.space_group_name_H-M   'P 1'
#
loop_
_entity.id
_entity.type
_entity.pdbx_description
1 polymer ?
#
loop_
_entity_poly.entity_id
_entity_poly.type
_entity_poly.pdbx_seq_one_letter_code
_entity_poly.pdbx_strand_id
1 'polypeptide(L)'
;MVTFNFGPGYTVNPRDDMATYIESTKHIFKSDLLYLHFLDFESLYAQYGHRTPPKTLLEKIVRRTDNWIKVLLRQARKDTLFIIIGNHGRHPVPLDYDGKLAEWRKANAPIAIMFQKRTE
;
A
#
# COMPACT_ATOMS: atom_id res chain seq x y z
N MET A 1 4.88 -4.57 22.07
CA MET A 1 4.73 -3.62 20.95
C MET A 1 5.97 -2.77 20.91
N VAL A 2 6.69 -2.73 19.78
CA VAL A 2 7.85 -1.85 19.62
C VAL A 2 7.33 -0.45 19.33
N THR A 3 7.50 0.47 20.28
CA THR A 3 7.14 1.87 20.12
C THR A 3 8.30 2.57 19.43
N PHE A 4 8.16 2.85 18.13
CA PHE A 4 9.13 3.69 17.44
C PHE A 4 8.95 5.12 17.97
N ASN A 5 10.02 5.70 18.51
CA ASN A 5 10.04 6.95 19.27
C ASN A 5 9.87 8.21 18.36
N PHE A 6 8.92 8.17 17.44
CA PHE A 6 8.58 9.28 16.57
C PHE A 6 7.77 10.32 17.36
N GLY A 7 8.20 11.59 17.33
CA GLY A 7 7.57 12.65 18.11
C GLY A 7 6.05 12.76 17.84
N PRO A 8 5.23 13.10 18.85
CA PRO A 8 3.77 13.13 18.75
C PRO A 8 3.23 14.16 17.74
N GLY A 9 4.05 15.13 17.31
CA GLY A 9 3.68 16.09 16.26
C GLY A 9 3.67 15.51 14.84
N TYR A 10 4.21 14.30 14.64
CA TYR A 10 4.39 13.69 13.31
C TYR A 10 3.78 12.29 13.19
N THR A 11 3.41 11.67 14.31
CA THR A 11 2.78 10.33 14.32
C THR A 11 1.27 10.47 14.36
N VAL A 12 0.60 10.07 13.29
CA VAL A 12 -0.86 10.01 13.22
C VAL A 12 -1.27 8.54 13.26
N ASN A 13 -2.29 8.21 14.05
CA ASN A 13 -2.91 6.88 14.12
C ASN A 13 -4.33 6.97 13.52
N PRO A 14 -4.48 6.89 12.19
CA PRO A 14 -5.74 7.03 11.52
C PRO A 14 -6.62 5.79 11.76
N ARG A 15 -7.94 5.97 11.68
CA ARG A 15 -8.91 4.89 11.95
C ARG A 15 -9.00 3.86 10.82
N ASP A 16 -8.76 4.29 9.58
CA ASP A 16 -8.89 3.49 8.36
C ASP A 16 -7.91 3.95 7.27
N ASP A 17 -7.84 3.21 6.16
CA ASP A 17 -6.93 3.51 5.07
C ASP A 17 -7.25 4.80 4.34
N MET A 18 -8.53 5.20 4.30
CA MET A 18 -8.89 6.47 3.68
C MET A 18 -8.36 7.63 4.53
N ALA A 19 -8.51 7.55 5.85
CA ALA A 19 -7.93 8.51 6.78
C ALA A 19 -6.40 8.50 6.67
N THR A 20 -5.77 7.33 6.56
CA THR A 20 -4.31 7.19 6.34
C THR A 20 -3.87 7.89 5.06
N TYR A 21 -4.60 7.67 3.97
CA TYR A 21 -4.35 8.35 2.70
C TYR A 21 -4.52 9.87 2.83
N ILE A 22 -5.64 10.36 3.39
CA ILE A 22 -5.90 11.79 3.55
C ILE A 22 -4.78 12.44 4.37
N GLU A 23 -4.40 11.86 5.50
CA GLU A 23 -3.32 12.39 6.33
C GLU A 23 -1.98 12.37 5.59
N SER A 24 -1.68 11.29 4.86
CA SER A 24 -0.43 11.23 4.09
C SER A 24 -0.28 12.37 3.08
N THR A 25 -1.36 12.84 2.45
CA THR A 25 -1.32 13.99 1.52
C THR A 25 -0.90 15.30 2.20
N LYS A 26 -1.19 15.45 3.51
CA LYS A 26 -0.82 16.63 4.30
C LYS A 26 0.66 16.63 4.72
N HIS A 27 1.31 15.47 4.69
CA HIS A 27 2.65 15.25 5.22
C HIS A 27 3.70 14.95 4.14
N ILE A 28 3.30 14.42 2.98
CA ILE A 28 4.21 13.92 1.93
C ILE A 28 5.19 14.97 1.38
N PHE A 29 4.82 16.25 1.36
CA PHE A 29 5.67 17.31 0.81
C PHE A 29 6.61 17.95 1.84
N LYS A 30 6.39 17.75 3.15
CA LYS A 30 7.12 18.41 4.23
C LYS A 30 7.91 17.48 5.15
N SER A 31 7.66 16.19 5.08
CA SER A 31 8.30 15.20 5.95
C SER A 31 9.58 14.68 5.31
N ASP A 32 10.65 14.57 6.10
CA ASP A 32 11.91 13.94 5.65
C ASP A 32 11.82 12.42 5.69
N LEU A 33 11.03 11.89 6.63
CA LEU A 33 10.60 10.50 6.69
C LEU A 33 9.09 10.45 6.91
N LEU A 34 8.38 9.75 6.03
CA LEU A 34 6.95 9.47 6.19
C LEU A 34 6.74 7.96 6.16
N TYR A 35 6.37 7.40 7.31
CA TYR A 35 6.02 6.00 7.45
C TYR A 35 4.49 5.86 7.46
N LEU A 36 3.95 5.07 6.53
CA LEU A 36 2.52 4.84 6.39
C LEU A 36 2.22 3.36 6.52
N HIS A 37 1.18 3.03 7.27
CA HIS A 37 0.69 1.66 7.39
C HIS A 37 -0.79 1.61 7.02
N PHE A 38 -1.09 0.88 5.96
CA PHE A 38 -2.46 0.66 5.45
C PHE A 38 -2.96 -0.69 5.97
N LEU A 39 -4.08 -0.67 6.71
CA LEU A 39 -4.73 -1.78 7.41
C LEU A 39 -5.92 -2.39 6.63
N ASP A 40 -6.51 -1.66 5.68
CA ASP A 40 -7.87 -1.92 5.14
C ASP A 40 -7.94 -2.98 4.04
N PHE A 41 -6.82 -3.65 3.70
CA PHE A 41 -6.88 -4.91 2.95
C PHE A 41 -7.76 -5.94 3.67
N GLU A 42 -7.73 -5.92 5.01
CA GLU A 42 -8.43 -6.88 5.84
C GLU A 42 -9.94 -6.60 5.91
N SER A 43 -10.30 -5.34 6.09
CA SER A 43 -11.67 -4.86 6.30
C SER A 43 -12.47 -4.71 5.00
N LEU A 44 -11.84 -4.33 3.88
CA LEU A 44 -12.49 -4.40 2.57
C LEU A 44 -12.84 -5.84 2.18
N TYR A 45 -11.97 -6.80 2.49
CA TYR A 45 -12.29 -8.21 2.30
C TYR A 45 -13.41 -8.68 3.22
N ALA A 46 -13.44 -8.25 4.48
CA ALA A 46 -14.54 -8.57 5.38
C ALA A 46 -15.88 -7.97 4.90
N GLN A 47 -15.88 -6.75 4.34
CA GLN A 47 -17.09 -6.10 3.84
C GLN A 47 -17.60 -6.67 2.51
N TYR A 48 -16.70 -7.01 1.58
CA TYR A 48 -17.06 -7.39 0.20
C TYR A 48 -16.91 -8.88 -0.11
N GLY A 49 -16.22 -9.65 0.74
CA GLY A 49 -15.86 -11.04 0.50
C GLY A 49 -17.05 -11.98 0.30
N HIS A 50 -18.24 -11.60 0.79
CA HIS A 50 -19.46 -12.39 0.63
C HIS A 50 -20.22 -12.15 -0.68
N ARG A 51 -19.99 -11.03 -1.38
CA ARG A 51 -20.82 -10.62 -2.55
C ARG A 51 -20.03 -10.37 -3.83
N THR A 52 -18.70 -10.29 -3.75
CA THR A 52 -17.84 -9.93 -4.87
C THR A 52 -16.87 -11.06 -5.16
N PRO A 53 -16.78 -11.56 -6.41
CA PRO A 53 -15.76 -12.55 -6.76
C PRO A 53 -14.36 -12.09 -6.29
N PRO A 54 -13.54 -12.97 -5.69
CA PRO A 54 -12.24 -12.60 -5.11
C PRO A 54 -11.34 -11.82 -6.08
N LYS A 55 -11.38 -12.19 -7.37
CA LYS A 55 -10.62 -11.54 -8.45
C LYS A 55 -11.00 -10.07 -8.65
N THR A 56 -12.29 -9.74 -8.65
CA THR A 56 -12.74 -8.36 -8.90
C THR A 56 -12.53 -7.48 -7.67
N LEU A 57 -12.60 -8.04 -6.46
CA LEU A 57 -12.23 -7.34 -5.24
C LEU A 57 -10.73 -7.01 -5.21
N LEU A 58 -9.87 -7.99 -5.53
CA LEU A 58 -8.43 -7.79 -5.58
C LEU A 58 -8.05 -6.73 -6.62
N GLU A 59 -8.66 -6.76 -7.81
CA GLU A 59 -8.46 -5.74 -8.83
C GLU A 59 -8.86 -4.34 -8.35
N LYS A 60 -10.01 -4.19 -7.69
CA LYS A 60 -10.45 -2.91 -7.12
C LYS A 60 -9.46 -2.37 -6.10
N ILE A 61 -8.94 -3.24 -5.23
CA ILE A 61 -7.97 -2.87 -4.20
C ILE A 61 -6.66 -2.42 -4.85
N VAL A 62 -6.12 -3.23 -5.77
CA VAL A 62 -4.87 -2.89 -6.50
C VAL A 62 -5.02 -1.55 -7.24
N ARG A 63 -6.14 -1.33 -7.94
CA ARG A 63 -6.42 -0.05 -8.62
C ARG A 63 -6.52 1.12 -7.65
N ARG A 64 -7.12 0.94 -6.47
CA ARG A 64 -7.23 1.98 -5.44
C ARG A 64 -5.85 2.34 -4.88
N THR A 65 -5.04 1.35 -4.52
CA THR A 65 -3.68 1.55 -4.01
C THR A 65 -2.80 2.22 -5.06
N ASP A 66 -2.85 1.79 -6.33
CA ASP A 66 -2.13 2.43 -7.45
C ASP A 66 -2.48 3.91 -7.59
N ASN A 67 -3.77 4.25 -7.57
CA ASN A 67 -4.23 5.64 -7.64
C ASN A 67 -3.71 6.49 -6.47
N TRP A 68 -3.70 5.96 -5.25
CA TRP A 68 -3.16 6.65 -4.09
C TRP A 68 -1.66 6.92 -4.22
N ILE A 69 -0.88 5.90 -4.60
CA ILE A 69 0.56 6.04 -4.82
C ILE A 69 0.83 7.10 -5.89
N LYS A 70 0.07 7.12 -6.99
CA LYS A 70 0.19 8.13 -8.05
C LYS A 70 -0.10 9.56 -7.55
N VAL A 71 -1.07 9.74 -6.66
CA VAL A 71 -1.34 11.06 -6.07
C VAL A 71 -0.19 11.47 -5.14
N LEU A 72 0.26 10.58 -4.27
CA LEU A 72 1.36 10.86 -3.35
C LEU A 72 2.67 11.15 -4.09
N LEU A 73 2.97 10.40 -5.15
CA LEU A 73 4.12 10.64 -6.02
C LEU A 73 4.07 12.03 -6.65
N ARG A 74 2.90 12.47 -7.14
CA ARG A 74 2.74 13.81 -7.71
C ARG A 74 3.00 14.90 -6.68
N GLN A 75 2.54 14.73 -5.44
CA GLN A 75 2.69 15.70 -4.36
C GLN A 75 4.07 15.67 -3.67
N ALA A 76 4.80 14.55 -3.76
CA ALA A 76 6.11 14.41 -3.13
C ALA A 76 7.15 15.38 -3.71
N ARG A 77 8.14 15.73 -2.87
CA ARG A 77 9.31 16.51 -3.31
C ARG A 77 10.11 15.72 -4.36
N LYS A 78 10.82 16.44 -5.24
CA LYS A 78 11.81 15.81 -6.14
C LYS A 78 12.80 14.99 -5.31
N ASP A 79 13.30 13.91 -5.90
CA ASP A 79 14.25 12.97 -5.29
C ASP A 79 13.72 12.20 -4.07
N THR A 80 12.42 12.27 -3.78
CA THR A 80 11.79 11.43 -2.74
C THR A 80 11.89 9.96 -3.12
N LEU A 81 12.43 9.15 -2.21
CA LEU A 81 12.46 7.70 -2.30
C LEU A 81 11.16 7.10 -1.78
N PHE A 82 10.48 6.33 -2.62
CA PHE A 82 9.33 5.52 -2.23
C PHE A 82 9.78 4.09 -2.00
N ILE A 83 9.37 3.54 -0.86
CA ILE A 83 9.55 2.13 -0.50
C ILE A 83 8.17 1.61 -0.10
N ILE A 84 7.62 0.71 -0.89
CA ILE A 84 6.30 0.10 -0.66
C ILE A 84 6.54 -1.38 -0.39
N ILE A 85 6.14 -1.85 0.79
CA ILE A 85 6.40 -3.22 1.24
C ILE A 85 5.08 -3.84 1.72
N GLY A 86 4.73 -5.01 1.16
CA GLY A 86 3.68 -5.86 1.73
C GLY A 86 4.15 -6.52 3.03
N ASN A 87 3.27 -6.70 4.01
CA ASN A 87 3.61 -7.36 5.28
C ASN A 87 3.46 -8.89 5.21
N HIS A 88 2.41 -9.40 4.56
CA HIS A 88 2.14 -10.81 4.34
C HIS A 88 1.16 -11.02 3.19
N GLY A 89 1.17 -12.20 2.57
CA GLY A 89 0.10 -12.66 1.69
C GLY A 89 -1.07 -13.24 2.50
N ARG A 90 -2.31 -13.06 2.04
CA ARG A 90 -3.51 -13.43 2.83
C ARG A 90 -4.06 -14.82 2.50
N HIS A 91 -4.37 -15.08 1.23
CA HIS A 91 -4.92 -16.35 0.78
C HIS A 91 -4.32 -16.77 -0.57
N PRO A 92 -4.03 -18.07 -0.78
CA PRO A 92 -3.72 -18.58 -2.09
C PRO A 92 -4.96 -18.42 -2.97
N VAL A 93 -4.99 -17.42 -3.82
CA VAL A 93 -6.04 -17.31 -4.85
C VAL A 93 -5.68 -18.33 -5.94
N PRO A 94 -6.58 -19.27 -6.30
CA PRO A 94 -6.38 -20.15 -7.43
C PRO A 94 -6.51 -19.30 -8.69
N LEU A 95 -5.39 -18.71 -9.09
CA LEU A 95 -5.26 -18.01 -10.34
C LEU A 95 -4.56 -18.98 -11.28
N ASP A 96 -5.28 -19.38 -12.33
CA ASP A 96 -4.73 -20.14 -13.45
C ASP A 96 -3.81 -19.20 -14.24
N TYR A 97 -2.61 -18.98 -13.70
CA TYR A 97 -1.55 -18.26 -14.36
C TYR A 97 -0.67 -19.28 -15.07
N ASP A 98 -0.39 -19.04 -16.36
CA ASP A 98 0.54 -19.85 -17.13
C ASP A 98 1.91 -19.16 -17.28
N GLY A 99 2.96 -19.95 -17.55
CA GLY A 99 4.30 -19.45 -17.84
C GLY A 99 5.04 -18.84 -16.64
N LYS A 100 5.88 -17.81 -16.86
CA LYS A 100 6.75 -17.18 -15.83
C LYS A 100 6.00 -16.66 -14.59
N LEU A 101 4.71 -16.34 -14.73
CA LEU A 101 3.87 -15.85 -13.63
C LEU A 101 3.52 -16.95 -12.62
N ALA A 102 3.42 -18.21 -13.07
CA ALA A 102 3.26 -19.36 -12.18
C ALA A 102 4.52 -19.63 -11.33
N GLU A 103 5.71 -19.38 -11.90
CA GLU A 103 6.97 -19.48 -11.16
C GLU A 103 7.07 -18.40 -10.08
N TRP A 104 6.69 -17.16 -10.40
CA TRP A 104 6.70 -16.04 -9.44
C TRP A 104 5.71 -16.23 -8.29
N ARG A 105 4.62 -16.98 -8.48
CA ARG A 105 3.66 -17.34 -7.41
C ARG A 105 4.28 -18.22 -6.31
N LYS A 106 5.29 -19.05 -6.60
CA LYS A 106 6.01 -19.81 -5.56
C LYS A 106 6.77 -18.89 -4.61
N ALA A 107 7.09 -17.67 -5.05
CA ALA A 107 7.55 -16.63 -4.15
C ALA A 107 6.32 -16.00 -3.48
N ASN A 108 5.99 -16.49 -2.28
CA ASN A 108 5.11 -15.81 -1.30
C ASN A 108 5.74 -14.48 -0.82
N ALA A 109 6.31 -13.71 -1.75
CA ALA A 109 7.16 -12.60 -1.42
C ALA A 109 6.29 -11.39 -1.09
N PRO A 110 6.50 -10.74 0.07
CA PRO A 110 6.04 -9.38 0.24
C PRO A 110 6.50 -8.55 -0.97
N ILE A 111 5.55 -7.97 -1.70
CA ILE A 111 5.89 -7.14 -2.85
C ILE A 111 6.62 -5.92 -2.31
N ALA A 112 7.91 -5.80 -2.67
CA ALA A 112 8.72 -4.63 -2.40
C ALA A 112 8.88 -3.85 -3.71
N ILE A 113 8.28 -2.66 -3.79
CA ILE A 113 8.49 -1.74 -4.89
C ILE A 113 9.29 -0.56 -4.35
N MET A 114 10.43 -0.29 -4.98
CA MET A 114 11.27 0.84 -4.64
C MET A 114 11.52 1.68 -5.89
N PHE A 115 11.25 2.97 -5.79
CA PHE A 115 11.52 3.92 -6.86
C PHE A 115 11.71 5.32 -6.32
N GLN A 116 12.44 6.14 -7.05
CA GLN A 116 12.69 7.53 -6.69
C GLN A 116 11.94 8.44 -7.66
N LYS A 117 11.30 9.49 -7.13
CA LYS A 117 10.74 10.55 -7.98
C LYS A 117 11.87 11.27 -8.68
N ARG A 118 11.96 11.10 -10.01
CA ARG A 118 12.91 11.84 -10.85
C ARG A 118 12.33 13.20 -11.23
N THR A 119 13.24 14.10 -11.56
CA THR A 119 12.89 15.33 -12.28
C THR A 119 12.67 14.92 -13.74
N GLU A 120 11.44 15.09 -14.24
CA GLU A 120 11.24 15.24 -15.69
C GLU A 120 11.86 16.56 -16.16
#